data_AF-A0A3S0G035-F1
#
_entry.id   AF-A0A3S0G035-F1
#
_cell.length_a   1.000
_cell.length_b   1.000
_cell.length_c   1.000
_cell.angle_alpha   90.00
_cell.angle_beta   90.00
_cell.angle_gamma   90.00
#
_symmetry.space_group_name_H-M   'P 1'
#
loop_
_entity.id
_entity.type
_entity.pdbx_description
1 polymer ?
#
loop_
_entity_poly.entity_id
_entity_poly.type
_entity_poly.pdbx_seq_one_letter_code
_entity_poly.pdbx_strand_id
1 'polypeptide(L)'
;MSYTSVEHLTNEHNDWLRALTFYDEELDTMEKRLAEVAAKNTSIEARGGVEHFQNQFIIQRNSIDELQHDIRINLQQLAHQVVTTAGHVEIFSLDEHENMREDFMSFERIMLELRHEFNRFLSKWM
;
A
#
# COMPACT_ATOMS: atom_id res chain seq x y z
N MET A 1 -29.97 9.88 0.78
CA MET A 1 -29.08 8.84 0.21
C MET A 1 -28.04 9.58 -0.60
N SER A 2 -26.77 9.53 -0.20
CA SER A 2 -25.67 10.10 -0.98
C SER A 2 -25.45 9.17 -2.16
N TYR A 3 -25.72 9.62 -3.38
CA TYR A 3 -25.35 8.86 -4.56
C TYR A 3 -23.84 9.05 -4.72
N THR A 4 -23.04 8.12 -4.21
CA THR A 4 -21.62 8.06 -4.55
C THR A 4 -21.55 7.78 -6.05
N SER A 5 -21.07 8.76 -6.83
CA SER A 5 -21.00 8.59 -8.27
C SER A 5 -19.91 7.59 -8.62
N VAL A 6 -20.12 6.82 -9.70
CA VAL A 6 -19.09 5.96 -10.31
C VAL A 6 -17.77 6.72 -10.47
N GLU A 7 -17.85 7.98 -10.89
CA GLU A 7 -16.70 8.86 -11.05
C GLU A 7 -15.93 9.05 -9.74
N HIS A 8 -16.63 9.23 -8.62
CA HIS A 8 -16.00 9.34 -7.30
C HIS A 8 -15.23 8.07 -6.93
N LEU A 9 -15.89 6.90 -7.04
CA LEU A 9 -15.27 5.59 -6.76
C LEU A 9 -14.04 5.34 -7.65
N THR A 10 -14.16 5.67 -8.93
CA THR A 10 -13.07 5.52 -9.91
C THR A 10 -11.90 6.44 -9.58
N ASN A 11 -12.16 7.71 -9.23
CA ASN A 11 -11.12 8.66 -8.87
C ASN A 11 -10.37 8.21 -7.62
N GLU A 12 -11.10 7.74 -6.61
CA GLU A 12 -10.51 7.26 -5.37
C GLU A 12 -9.65 6.01 -5.55
N HIS A 13 -10.10 5.02 -6.33
CA HIS A 13 -9.26 3.88 -6.71
C HIS A 13 -7.97 4.31 -7.41
N ASN A 14 -8.04 5.31 -8.30
CA ASN A 14 -6.86 5.84 -8.96
C ASN A 14 -5.92 6.56 -7.98
N ASP A 15 -6.46 7.26 -6.97
CA ASP A 15 -5.66 7.88 -5.92
C ASP A 15 -4.95 6.83 -5.07
N TRP A 16 -5.63 5.74 -4.70
CA TRP A 16 -5.00 4.62 -3.99
C TRP A 16 -3.90 3.96 -4.82
N LEU A 17 -4.10 3.73 -6.12
CA LEU A 17 -3.05 3.17 -6.99
C LEU A 17 -1.79 4.07 -7.07
N ARG A 18 -1.98 5.39 -7.12
CA ARG A 18 -0.87 6.35 -7.08
C ARG A 18 -0.15 6.31 -5.73
N ALA A 19 -0.89 6.27 -4.63
CA ALA A 19 -0.32 6.16 -3.29
C ALA A 19 0.47 4.86 -3.13
N LEU A 20 -0.08 3.72 -3.57
CA LEU A 20 0.61 2.42 -3.53
C LEU A 20 1.91 2.43 -4.35
N THR A 21 1.93 3.09 -5.51
CA THR A 21 3.14 3.28 -6.30
C THR A 21 4.18 4.13 -5.54
N PHE A 22 3.74 5.21 -4.90
CA PHE A 22 4.60 6.03 -4.06
C PHE A 22 5.20 5.24 -2.88
N TYR A 23 4.42 4.38 -2.23
CA TYR A 23 4.91 3.53 -1.14
C TYR A 23 5.93 2.49 -1.60
N ASP A 24 5.78 1.94 -2.81
CA ASP A 24 6.78 1.03 -3.38
C ASP A 24 8.12 1.74 -3.65
N GLU A 25 8.08 2.96 -4.21
CA GLU A 25 9.26 3.82 -4.38
C GLU A 25 9.91 4.23 -3.04
N GLU A 26 9.10 4.40 -2.00
CA GLU A 26 9.58 4.63 -0.65
C GLU A 26 10.32 3.40 -0.10
N LEU A 27 9.77 2.19 -0.28
CA LEU A 27 10.43 0.94 0.12
C LEU A 27 11.77 0.77 -0.59
N ASP A 28 11.88 1.10 -1.88
CA ASP A 28 13.15 1.12 -2.62
C ASP A 28 14.19 2.05 -1.95
N THR A 29 13.74 3.20 -1.48
CA THR A 29 14.60 4.18 -0.82
C THR A 29 15.05 3.68 0.55
N MET A 30 14.14 3.06 1.31
CA MET A 30 14.45 2.46 2.60
C MET A 30 15.40 1.27 2.46
N GLU A 31 15.22 0.44 1.43
CA GLU A 31 16.07 -0.71 1.14
C GLU A 31 17.52 -0.31 0.83
N LYS A 32 17.73 0.75 0.04
CA LYS A 32 19.07 1.32 -0.22
C LYS A 32 19.76 1.75 1.08
N ARG A 33 19.02 2.44 1.96
CA ARG A 33 19.53 2.86 3.27
C ARG A 33 19.85 1.68 4.18
N LEU A 34 19.02 0.65 4.13
CA LEU A 34 19.23 -0.58 4.90
C LEU A 34 20.47 -1.34 4.43
N ALA A 35 20.72 -1.38 3.13
CA ALA A 35 21.92 -1.97 2.55
C ALA A 35 23.20 -1.24 3.01
N GLU A 36 23.17 0.09 3.13
CA GLU A 36 24.30 0.83 3.70
C GLU A 36 24.58 0.45 5.15
N VAL A 37 23.54 0.33 5.98
CA VAL A 37 23.68 -0.11 7.37
C VAL A 37 24.28 -1.51 7.43
N ALA A 38 23.78 -2.42 6.61
CA ALA A 38 24.29 -3.80 6.53
C ALA A 38 25.77 -3.87 6.10
N ALA A 39 26.20 -2.98 5.20
CA ALA A 39 27.59 -2.91 4.75
C ALA A 39 28.54 -2.32 5.80
N LYS A 40 28.08 -1.33 6.58
CA LYS A 40 28.89 -0.60 7.57
C LYS A 40 28.95 -1.29 8.94
N ASN A 41 28.01 -2.17 9.25
CA ASN A 41 27.86 -2.74 10.60
C ASN A 41 27.94 -4.27 10.62
N THR A 42 28.77 -4.81 11.50
CA THR A 42 28.97 -6.27 11.67
C THR A 42 28.45 -6.81 13.01
N SER A 43 27.89 -5.94 13.86
CA SER A 43 27.34 -6.35 15.15
C SER A 43 26.13 -7.27 14.96
N ILE A 44 25.94 -8.21 15.89
CA ILE A 44 24.79 -9.13 15.89
C ILE A 44 23.48 -8.33 15.95
N GLU A 45 23.46 -7.27 16.75
CA GLU A 45 22.28 -6.40 16.90
C GLU A 45 21.91 -5.69 15.59
N ALA A 46 22.88 -5.12 14.88
CA ALA A 46 22.63 -4.47 13.60
C ALA A 46 22.13 -5.46 12.54
N ARG A 47 22.72 -6.67 12.49
CA ARG A 47 22.29 -7.73 11.57
C ARG A 47 20.86 -8.20 11.83
N GLY A 48 20.49 -8.36 13.10
CA GLY A 48 19.12 -8.72 13.46
C GLY A 48 18.10 -7.65 13.04
N GLY A 49 18.46 -6.36 13.20
CA GLY A 49 17.62 -5.26 12.69
C GLY A 49 17.51 -5.25 11.16
N VAL A 50 18.61 -5.52 10.44
CA VAL A 50 18.61 -5.62 8.97
C VAL A 50 17.66 -6.73 8.51
N GLU A 51 17.77 -7.93 9.08
CA GLU A 51 16.89 -9.05 8.73
C GLU A 51 15.42 -8.73 9.03
N HIS A 52 15.15 -8.10 10.18
CA HIS A 52 13.80 -7.67 10.54
C HIS A 52 13.19 -6.74 9.48
N PHE A 53 13.90 -5.68 9.08
CA PHE A 53 13.39 -4.74 8.09
C PHE A 53 13.32 -5.32 6.68
N GLN A 54 14.26 -6.19 6.28
CA GLN A 54 14.17 -6.90 5.00
C GLN A 54 12.87 -7.72 4.90
N ASN A 55 12.54 -8.46 5.96
CA ASN A 55 11.30 -9.25 6.01
C ASN A 55 10.06 -8.35 5.97
N GLN A 56 10.06 -7.23 6.71
CA GLN A 56 8.96 -6.27 6.67
C GLN A 56 8.77 -5.67 5.27
N PHE A 57 9.85 -5.28 4.58
CA PHE A 57 9.77 -4.73 3.24
C PHE A 57 9.17 -5.73 2.25
N ILE A 58 9.56 -7.02 2.33
CA ILE A 58 8.98 -8.07 1.50
C ILE A 58 7.47 -8.20 1.75
N ILE A 59 7.05 -8.21 3.02
CA ILE A 59 5.63 -8.29 3.38
C ILE A 59 4.86 -7.10 2.80
N GLN A 60 5.38 -5.88 2.97
CA GLN A 60 4.68 -4.68 2.47
C GLN A 60 4.63 -4.62 0.93
N ARG A 61 5.67 -5.08 0.22
CA ARG A 61 5.63 -5.19 -1.25
C ARG A 61 4.55 -6.17 -1.71
N ASN A 62 4.43 -7.33 -1.06
CA ASN A 62 3.36 -8.28 -1.37
C ASN A 62 1.98 -7.65 -1.13
N SER A 63 1.80 -6.92 -0.01
CA SER A 63 0.55 -6.21 0.26
C SER A 63 0.25 -5.11 -0.77
N ILE A 64 1.26 -4.40 -1.26
CA ILE A 64 1.10 -3.44 -2.36
C ILE A 64 0.61 -4.13 -3.63
N ASP A 65 1.24 -5.25 -4.00
CA ASP A 65 0.87 -6.01 -5.21
C ASP A 65 -0.57 -6.55 -5.13
N GLU A 66 -0.95 -7.11 -3.98
CA GLU A 66 -2.31 -7.59 -3.71
C GLU A 66 -3.34 -6.46 -3.81
N LEU A 67 -3.12 -5.35 -3.10
CA LEU A 67 -4.02 -4.19 -3.15
C LEU A 67 -4.13 -3.60 -4.57
N GLN A 68 -3.01 -3.47 -5.29
CA GLN A 68 -3.05 -2.99 -6.67
C GLN A 68 -3.83 -3.93 -7.59
N HIS A 69 -3.70 -5.25 -7.39
CA HIS A 69 -4.43 -6.25 -8.16
C HIS A 69 -5.93 -6.12 -7.91
N ASP A 70 -6.35 -6.08 -6.65
CA ASP A 70 -7.76 -6.02 -6.26
C ASP A 70 -8.41 -4.71 -6.72
N ILE A 71 -7.71 -3.58 -6.58
CA ILE A 71 -8.18 -2.29 -7.09
C ILE A 71 -8.37 -2.30 -8.61
N ARG A 72 -7.45 -2.91 -9.36
CA ARG A 72 -7.57 -3.02 -10.82
C ARG A 72 -8.74 -3.91 -11.23
N ILE A 73 -8.98 -5.02 -10.53
CA ILE A 73 -10.14 -5.88 -10.78
C ILE A 73 -11.43 -5.10 -10.54
N ASN A 74 -11.54 -4.41 -9.41
CA ASN A 74 -12.74 -3.67 -9.07
C ASN A 74 -12.99 -2.51 -10.06
N LEU A 75 -11.95 -1.78 -10.48
CA LEU A 75 -12.05 -0.78 -11.55
C LEU A 75 -12.58 -1.36 -12.87
N GLN A 76 -12.14 -2.56 -13.27
CA GLN A 76 -12.66 -3.23 -14.46
C GLN A 76 -14.13 -3.61 -14.32
N GLN A 77 -14.54 -4.07 -13.13
CA GLN A 77 -15.93 -4.40 -12.83
C GLN A 77 -16.83 -3.16 -12.86
N LEU A 78 -16.41 -2.05 -12.23
CA LEU A 78 -17.12 -0.77 -12.29
C LEU A 78 -17.27 -0.28 -13.74
N ALA A 79 -16.20 -0.32 -14.53
CA ALA A 79 -16.25 0.08 -15.93
C ALA A 79 -17.26 -0.76 -16.73
N HIS A 80 -17.37 -2.06 -16.45
CA HIS A 80 -18.37 -2.93 -17.07
C HIS A 80 -19.79 -2.58 -16.63
N GLN A 81 -20.02 -2.35 -15.33
CA GLN A 81 -21.34 -2.00 -14.79
C GLN A 81 -21.87 -0.69 -15.38
N VAL A 82 -21.03 0.34 -15.50
CA VAL A 82 -21.42 1.64 -16.09
C VAL A 82 -22.03 1.49 -17.48
N VAL A 83 -21.46 0.59 -18.29
CA VAL A 83 -21.93 0.30 -19.65
C VAL A 83 -23.27 -0.44 -19.63
N THR A 84 -23.50 -1.34 -18.66
CA THR A 84 -24.66 -2.23 -18.64
C THR A 84 -25.87 -1.67 -17.87
N THR A 85 -25.67 -0.85 -16.84
CA THR A 85 -26.73 -0.38 -15.92
C THR A 85 -27.11 1.10 -16.10
N ALA A 86 -26.72 1.72 -17.22
CA ALA A 86 -26.95 3.14 -17.49
C ALA A 86 -26.43 4.05 -16.35
N GLY A 87 -25.29 3.69 -15.74
CA GLY A 87 -24.61 4.50 -14.73
C GLY A 87 -25.04 4.31 -13.28
N HIS A 88 -25.82 3.27 -12.95
CA HIS A 88 -26.16 2.93 -11.57
C HIS A 88 -25.17 1.92 -10.97
N VAL A 89 -24.63 2.23 -9.78
CA VAL A 89 -23.75 1.33 -9.01
C VAL A 89 -24.61 0.40 -8.16
N GLU A 90 -24.30 -0.89 -8.16
CA GLU A 90 -24.98 -1.88 -7.31
C GLU A 90 -24.50 -1.80 -5.85
N ILE A 91 -25.38 -2.13 -4.89
CA ILE A 91 -25.07 -2.09 -3.45
C ILE A 91 -23.87 -2.97 -3.11
N PHE A 92 -23.75 -4.15 -3.75
CA PHE A 92 -22.62 -5.06 -3.55
C PHE A 92 -21.28 -4.41 -3.89
N SER A 93 -21.23 -3.59 -4.94
CA SER A 93 -20.00 -2.87 -5.34
C SER A 93 -19.65 -1.72 -4.40
N LEU A 94 -20.60 -1.20 -3.62
CA LEU A 94 -20.31 -0.24 -2.55
C LEU A 94 -19.70 -0.92 -1.33
N ASP A 95 -20.17 -2.13 -0.98
CA ASP A 95 -19.60 -2.91 0.14
C ASP A 95 -18.16 -3.34 -0.18
N GLU A 96 -17.89 -3.79 -1.42
CA GLU A 96 -16.52 -4.11 -1.87
C GLU A 96 -15.58 -2.89 -1.80
N HIS A 97 -16.06 -1.73 -2.25
CA HIS A 97 -15.28 -0.50 -2.19
C HIS A 97 -14.95 -0.08 -0.74
N GLU A 98 -15.89 -0.23 0.20
CA GLU A 98 -15.63 0.10 1.60
C GLU A 98 -14.62 -0.85 2.23
N ASN A 99 -14.68 -2.15 1.93
CA ASN A 99 -13.66 -3.10 2.39
C ASN A 99 -12.27 -2.73 1.86
N MET A 100 -12.17 -2.41 0.57
CA MET A 100 -10.91 -1.98 -0.04
C MET A 100 -10.39 -0.66 0.57
N ARG A 101 -11.28 0.25 0.93
CA ARG A 101 -10.92 1.48 1.67
C ARG A 101 -10.31 1.13 3.02
N GLU A 102 -10.95 0.26 3.79
CA GLU A 102 -10.43 -0.18 5.10
C GLU A 102 -9.07 -0.85 4.98
N ASP A 103 -8.90 -1.73 3.98
CA ASP A 103 -7.63 -2.41 3.72
C ASP A 103 -6.52 -1.42 3.35
N PHE A 104 -6.81 -0.46 2.46
CA PHE A 104 -5.88 0.59 2.09
C PHE A 104 -5.50 1.48 3.29
N MET A 105 -6.48 1.92 4.09
CA MET A 105 -6.22 2.73 5.28
C MET A 105 -5.39 1.96 6.34
N SER A 106 -5.64 0.67 6.48
CA SER A 106 -4.85 -0.20 7.36
C SER A 106 -3.40 -0.29 6.88
N PHE A 107 -3.21 -0.47 5.57
CA PHE A 107 -1.88 -0.47 4.94
C PHE A 107 -1.15 0.86 5.14
N GLU A 108 -1.80 2.01 4.93
CA GLU A 108 -1.17 3.33 5.16
C GLU A 108 -0.68 3.48 6.61
N ARG A 109 -1.47 3.01 7.58
CA ARG A 109 -1.07 3.04 9.00
C ARG A 109 0.15 2.15 9.26
N ILE A 110 0.19 0.95 8.69
CA ILE A 110 1.34 0.04 8.80
C ILE A 110 2.59 0.66 8.19
N MET A 111 2.48 1.27 7.00
CA MET A 111 3.59 1.97 6.36
C MET A 111 4.12 3.14 7.19
N LEU A 112 3.22 3.92 7.82
CA LEU A 112 3.62 5.00 8.71
C LEU A 112 4.39 4.48 9.94
N GLU A 113 3.88 3.43 10.58
CA GLU A 113 4.53 2.79 11.73
C GLU A 113 5.92 2.24 11.34
N LEU A 114 6.00 1.53 10.22
CA LEU A 114 7.24 0.99 9.66
C LEU A 114 8.27 2.09 9.37
N ARG A 115 7.84 3.21 8.76
CA ARG A 115 8.70 4.36 8.50
C ARG A 115 9.28 4.93 9.80
N HIS A 116 8.46 5.07 10.84
CA HIS A 116 8.91 5.58 12.13
C HIS A 116 9.90 4.63 12.80
N GLU A 117 9.62 3.33 12.79
CA GLU A 117 10.52 2.30 13.31
C GLU A 117 11.86 2.28 12.58
N PHE A 118 11.82 2.31 11.25
CA PHE A 118 13.00 2.31 10.41
C PHE A 118 13.87 3.55 10.64
N ASN A 119 13.27 4.74 10.76
CA ASN A 119 14.04 5.95 11.06
C ASN A 119 14.71 5.91 12.43
N ARG A 120 14.07 5.30 13.44
CA ARG A 120 14.71 5.07 14.75
C ARG A 120 15.89 4.12 14.61
N PHE A 121 15.73 3.04 13.85
CA PHE A 121 16.82 2.11 13.56
C PHE A 121 17.99 2.79 12.85
N LEU A 122 17.73 3.58 11.80
CA LEU A 122 18.76 4.33 11.08
C LEU A 122 19.50 5.30 12.00
N SER A 123 18.80 6.01 12.90
CA SER A 123 19.43 6.96 13.82
C SER A 123 20.48 6.32 14.75
N LYS A 124 20.41 5.00 14.95
CA LYS A 124 21.36 4.25 15.77
C LYS A 124 22.54 3.68 14.97
N TRP A 125 22.33 3.35 13.70
CA TRP A 125 23.25 2.50 12.93
C TRP A 125 23.81 3.10 11.64
N MET A 126 23.31 4.27 11.21
CA MET A 126 23.81 5.03 10.06
C MET A 126 24.72 6.16 10.52
#